data_AF-A0A9E5GGM7-F1
#
_entry.id   AF-A0A9E5GGM7-F1
#
_cell.length_a   1.000
_cell.length_b   1.000
_cell.length_c   1.000
_cell.angle_alpha   90.00
_cell.angle_beta   90.00
_cell.angle_gamma   90.00
#
_symmetry.space_group_name_H-M   'P 1'
#
loop_
_entity.id
_entity.type
_entity.pdbx_description
1 polymer ?
#
loop_
_entity_poly.entity_id
_entity_poly.type
_entity_poly.pdbx_seq_one_letter_code
_entity_poly.pdbx_strand_id
1 'polypeptide(L)'
;MIGSTLTKFEMRRRRSDTVAVALIKIWAITAIVILIVIIGYIMFKGMVSQSLQESQSIPKLSTTDQGFVVIANKKSGLRSMSYDVLRQFYDGRSFSLRKISQVNEDVKLYFETGLKSSVSEYLLLDEKSLQRSEALEASTSDVVAYVSANAGGIGLVSEAIDLPNNVIVLQLDDVVLAVHPSVTELLGNIKLSKIAQENVEPLLEGAFSNWKDLQGQDLEIVVVNSLQQVKQTPGAVAPVGFRDAYLEDVQTLQILSSQTKKNFTFRYIWEKPIEMGKYGGISTIIGNTLLMVFVTLLFSVPLGVGSAVFMVEFRANKRLLSIARTGVDLLAGVPSIIFGLFGLLVFVQLAGWSFSLLSGSMTLALMVLPTIIRTSEEALLSVSPSLKEASVALGATKWETIMKVLLPAASPGIVTGIILAIGRAVGETAP
;
A
#
# COMPACT_ATOMS: atom_id res chain seq x y z
N MET A 1 16.86 -6.55 72.55
CA MET A 1 15.54 -6.67 71.89
C MET A 1 15.35 -5.73 70.68
N ILE A 2 16.06 -4.61 70.56
CA ILE A 2 15.86 -3.62 69.47
C ILE A 2 16.56 -4.01 68.15
N GLY A 3 17.68 -4.73 68.19
CA GLY A 3 18.42 -5.14 66.97
C GLY A 3 17.72 -6.20 66.10
N SER A 4 16.97 -7.14 66.71
CA SER A 4 16.32 -8.23 65.98
C SER A 4 15.05 -7.82 65.22
N THR A 5 14.40 -6.74 65.66
CA THR A 5 13.22 -6.15 65.00
C THR A 5 13.61 -5.29 63.80
N LEU A 6 14.71 -4.53 63.88
CA LEU A 6 15.28 -3.78 62.75
C LEU A 6 15.69 -4.70 61.59
N THR A 7 16.36 -5.82 61.88
CA THR A 7 16.75 -6.81 60.86
C THR A 7 15.56 -7.51 60.18
N LYS A 8 14.47 -7.77 60.92
CA LYS A 8 13.23 -8.33 60.32
C LYS A 8 12.53 -7.32 59.42
N PHE A 9 12.58 -6.04 59.76
CA PHE A 9 11.98 -4.96 58.97
C PHE A 9 12.74 -4.74 57.66
N GLU A 10 14.07 -4.71 57.71
CA GLU A 10 14.93 -4.61 56.52
C GLU A 10 14.78 -5.81 55.59
N MET A 11 14.65 -7.03 56.12
CA MET A 11 14.38 -8.23 55.31
C MET A 11 13.00 -8.18 54.63
N ARG A 12 11.96 -7.71 55.33
CA ARG A 12 10.63 -7.51 54.72
C ARG A 12 10.65 -6.45 53.62
N ARG A 13 11.35 -5.33 53.85
CA ARG A 13 11.52 -4.27 52.85
C ARG A 13 12.27 -4.78 51.61
N ARG A 14 13.42 -5.46 51.78
CA ARG A 14 14.15 -6.06 50.66
C ARG A 14 13.32 -7.08 49.87
N ARG A 15 12.53 -7.92 50.55
CA ARG A 15 11.60 -8.84 49.87
C ARG A 15 10.52 -8.08 49.08
N SER A 16 9.94 -7.04 49.66
CA SER A 16 8.95 -6.19 48.99
C SER A 16 9.53 -5.51 47.75
N ASP A 17 10.71 -4.92 47.85
CA ASP A 17 11.38 -4.26 46.73
C ASP A 17 11.72 -5.27 45.62
N THR A 18 12.18 -6.47 45.99
CA THR A 18 12.47 -7.55 45.03
C THR A 18 11.20 -8.00 44.30
N VAL A 19 10.08 -8.15 45.02
CA VAL A 19 8.78 -8.52 44.43
C VAL A 19 8.26 -7.40 43.52
N ALA A 20 8.38 -6.14 43.93
CA ALA A 20 7.96 -4.99 43.12
C ALA A 20 8.76 -4.91 41.81
N VAL A 21 10.08 -5.01 41.88
CA VAL A 21 10.95 -5.01 40.68
C VAL A 21 10.64 -6.21 39.78
N ALA A 22 10.39 -7.40 40.36
CA ALA A 22 10.00 -8.58 39.59
C ALA A 22 8.66 -8.37 38.86
N LEU A 23 7.65 -7.83 39.54
CA LEU A 23 6.35 -7.52 38.93
C LEU A 23 6.48 -6.50 37.80
N ILE A 24 7.24 -5.41 37.99
CA ILE A 24 7.49 -4.40 36.96
C ILE A 24 8.15 -5.04 35.73
N LYS A 25 9.16 -5.90 35.94
CA LYS A 25 9.82 -6.62 34.84
C LYS A 25 8.86 -7.56 34.11
N ILE A 26 8.02 -8.31 34.82
CA ILE A 26 7.03 -9.20 34.22
C ILE A 26 6.06 -8.40 33.34
N TRP A 27 5.53 -7.28 33.84
CA TRP A 27 4.63 -6.42 33.07
C TRP A 27 5.31 -5.82 31.83
N ALA A 28 6.54 -5.33 31.96
CA ALA A 28 7.29 -4.78 30.83
C ALA A 28 7.58 -5.86 29.76
N ILE A 29 8.03 -7.04 30.16
CA ILE A 29 8.30 -8.16 29.24
C ILE A 29 7.01 -8.59 28.54
N THR A 30 5.90 -8.71 29.28
CA THR A 30 4.61 -9.10 28.71
C THR A 30 4.14 -8.11 27.65
N ALA A 31 4.23 -6.81 27.92
CA ALA A 31 3.88 -5.78 26.95
C ALA A 31 4.75 -5.83 25.69
N ILE A 32 6.07 -6.02 25.85
CA ILE A 32 7.01 -6.15 24.72
C ILE A 32 6.67 -7.40 23.89
N VAL A 33 6.39 -8.53 24.52
CA VAL A 33 6.02 -9.78 23.81
C VAL A 33 4.73 -9.59 23.03
N ILE A 34 3.70 -8.97 23.62
CA ILE A 34 2.45 -8.68 22.93
C ILE A 34 2.70 -7.81 21.68
N LEU A 35 3.51 -6.75 21.80
CA LEU A 35 3.89 -5.90 20.68
C LEU A 35 4.62 -6.67 19.58
N ILE A 36 5.60 -7.50 19.93
CA ILE A 36 6.35 -8.32 18.98
C ILE A 36 5.42 -9.30 18.25
N VAL A 37 4.48 -9.93 18.96
CA VAL A 37 3.51 -10.85 18.36
C VAL A 37 2.58 -10.13 17.40
N ILE A 38 2.04 -8.96 17.80
CA ILE A 38 1.14 -8.16 16.94
C ILE A 38 1.89 -7.69 15.69
N ILE A 39 3.05 -7.05 15.86
CA ILE A 39 3.87 -6.56 14.74
C ILE A 39 4.29 -7.72 13.85
N GLY A 40 4.77 -8.81 14.44
CA GLY A 40 5.18 -10.02 13.72
C GLY A 40 4.03 -10.63 12.92
N TYR A 41 2.82 -10.70 13.49
CA TYR A 41 1.63 -11.19 12.80
C TYR A 41 1.21 -10.27 11.65
N ILE A 42 1.18 -8.95 11.87
CA ILE A 42 0.86 -7.96 10.85
C ILE A 42 1.88 -8.01 9.71
N MET A 43 3.18 -8.08 10.03
CA MET A 43 4.24 -8.20 9.04
C MET A 43 4.14 -9.52 8.28
N PHE A 44 3.95 -10.65 8.97
CA PHE A 44 3.81 -11.96 8.33
C PHE A 44 2.60 -11.99 7.38
N LYS A 45 1.44 -11.50 7.82
CA LYS A 45 0.24 -11.41 6.99
C LYS A 45 0.41 -10.40 5.86
N GLY A 46 1.10 -9.28 6.09
CA GLY A 46 1.42 -8.27 5.07
C GLY A 46 2.42 -8.76 4.02
N MET A 47 3.36 -9.64 4.39
CA MET A 47 4.32 -10.26 3.47
C MET A 47 3.65 -11.26 2.52
N VAL A 48 2.50 -11.81 2.91
CA VAL A 48 1.66 -12.70 2.12
C VAL A 48 0.43 -11.93 1.65
N SER A 49 0.59 -11.15 0.59
CA SER A 49 -0.55 -10.47 -0.03
C SER A 49 -1.29 -11.47 -0.93
N GLN A 50 -2.58 -11.63 -0.65
CA GLN A 50 -3.53 -12.13 -1.62
C GLN A 50 -3.86 -10.96 -2.53
N SER A 51 -3.19 -10.87 -3.67
CA SER A 51 -3.66 -9.96 -4.72
C SER A 51 -4.83 -10.64 -5.42
N LEU A 52 -6.02 -10.08 -5.25
CA LEU A 52 -7.17 -10.45 -6.06
C LEU A 52 -6.92 -9.87 -7.46
N GLN A 53 -6.63 -10.74 -8.42
CA GLN A 53 -6.52 -10.37 -9.81
C GLN A 53 -7.89 -10.56 -10.45
N GLU A 54 -8.45 -9.46 -10.95
CA GLU A 54 -9.74 -9.49 -11.66
C GLU A 54 -9.45 -9.90 -13.10
N SER A 55 -10.08 -10.97 -13.57
CA SER A 55 -10.07 -11.39 -14.96
C SER A 55 -11.50 -11.60 -15.43
N GLN A 56 -11.79 -11.34 -16.71
CA GLN A 56 -13.09 -11.65 -17.28
C GLN A 56 -13.19 -13.11 -17.75
N SER A 57 -12.06 -13.79 -17.96
CA SER A 57 -12.00 -15.15 -18.49
C SER A 57 -11.70 -16.21 -17.42
N ILE A 58 -12.23 -17.43 -17.63
CA ILE A 58 -11.92 -18.65 -16.90
C ILE A 58 -10.52 -19.12 -17.31
N PRO A 59 -9.56 -19.21 -16.36
CA PRO A 59 -8.20 -19.63 -16.69
C PRO A 59 -8.13 -21.08 -17.21
N LYS A 60 -7.21 -21.33 -18.15
CA LYS A 60 -6.88 -22.62 -18.78
C LYS A 60 -7.96 -23.21 -19.68
N LEU A 61 -8.97 -22.45 -20.06
CA LEU A 61 -10.00 -22.89 -21.00
C LEU A 61 -9.94 -22.05 -22.28
N SER A 62 -9.87 -22.74 -23.43
CA SER A 62 -10.07 -22.09 -24.72
C SER A 62 -11.01 -22.88 -25.62
N THR A 63 -11.88 -22.18 -26.34
CA THR A 63 -12.91 -22.79 -27.20
C THR A 63 -12.74 -22.48 -28.68
N THR A 64 -11.86 -21.55 -29.06
CA THR A 64 -11.82 -21.00 -30.42
C THR A 64 -10.48 -21.29 -31.12
N ASP A 65 -10.52 -21.77 -32.35
CA ASP A 65 -9.36 -21.75 -33.24
C ASP A 65 -9.16 -20.30 -33.74
N GLN A 66 -8.05 -19.69 -33.36
CA GLN A 66 -7.86 -18.25 -33.45
C GLN A 66 -7.18 -17.83 -34.76
N GLY A 67 -6.70 -18.79 -35.55
CA GLY A 67 -5.95 -18.54 -36.78
C GLY A 67 -4.59 -17.87 -36.57
N PHE A 68 -4.15 -17.73 -35.31
CA PHE A 68 -2.83 -17.27 -34.92
C PHE A 68 -2.45 -17.86 -33.56
N VAL A 69 -1.15 -17.84 -33.27
CA VAL A 69 -0.54 -18.30 -32.03
C VAL A 69 0.14 -17.12 -31.34
N VAL A 70 -0.11 -16.98 -30.04
CA VAL A 70 0.59 -16.00 -29.21
C VAL A 70 1.88 -16.61 -28.69
N ILE A 71 2.99 -15.94 -28.96
CA ILE A 71 4.30 -16.33 -28.45
C ILE A 71 4.82 -15.30 -27.46
N ALA A 72 5.54 -15.75 -26.45
CA ALA A 72 6.20 -14.89 -25.48
C ALA A 72 7.56 -15.43 -25.05
N ASN A 73 8.42 -14.55 -24.55
CA ASN A 73 9.68 -14.97 -23.97
C ASN A 73 9.43 -15.73 -22.65
N LYS A 74 10.12 -16.84 -22.43
CA LYS A 74 10.05 -17.63 -21.19
C LYS A 74 10.43 -16.80 -19.95
N LYS A 75 11.29 -15.79 -20.10
CA LYS A 75 11.68 -14.87 -19.02
C LYS A 75 10.54 -13.95 -18.57
N SER A 76 9.48 -13.78 -19.36
CA SER A 76 8.26 -13.06 -18.96
C SER A 76 7.59 -13.72 -17.74
N GLY A 77 7.76 -15.02 -17.57
CA GLY A 77 7.07 -15.80 -16.54
C GLY A 77 5.57 -16.02 -16.83
N LEU A 78 5.08 -15.56 -17.98
CA LEU A 78 3.71 -15.82 -18.44
C LEU A 78 3.60 -17.28 -18.92
N ARG A 79 2.42 -17.88 -18.73
CA ARG A 79 2.12 -19.24 -19.21
C ARG A 79 0.77 -19.29 -19.92
N SER A 80 -0.19 -18.55 -19.40
CA SER A 80 -1.42 -18.20 -20.10
C SER A 80 -1.63 -16.69 -20.11
N MET A 81 -2.54 -16.23 -20.94
CA MET A 81 -2.99 -14.86 -21.03
C MET A 81 -4.50 -14.84 -21.27
N SER A 82 -5.23 -13.98 -20.59
CA SER A 82 -6.66 -13.83 -20.84
C SER A 82 -6.93 -12.99 -22.09
N TYR A 83 -8.06 -13.26 -22.75
CA TYR A 83 -8.50 -12.50 -23.91
C TYR A 83 -8.56 -10.99 -23.64
N ASP A 84 -9.08 -10.57 -22.48
CA ASP A 84 -9.21 -9.17 -22.11
C ASP A 84 -7.85 -8.47 -21.97
N VAL A 85 -6.84 -9.19 -21.48
CA VAL A 85 -5.46 -8.71 -21.38
C VAL A 85 -4.83 -8.60 -22.76
N LEU A 86 -4.99 -9.61 -23.62
CA LEU A 86 -4.50 -9.58 -24.99
C LEU A 86 -5.14 -8.42 -25.78
N ARG A 87 -6.45 -8.25 -25.68
CA ARG A 87 -7.18 -7.14 -26.31
C ARG A 87 -6.67 -5.79 -25.82
N GLN A 88 -6.42 -5.63 -24.52
CA GLN A 88 -5.89 -4.38 -23.95
C GLN A 88 -4.50 -4.00 -24.48
N PHE A 89 -3.64 -4.96 -24.81
CA PHE A 89 -2.37 -4.68 -25.48
C PHE A 89 -2.62 -4.01 -26.84
N TYR A 90 -3.50 -4.58 -27.66
CA TYR A 90 -3.73 -4.11 -29.03
C TYR A 90 -4.80 -2.99 -29.17
N ASP A 91 -5.51 -2.63 -28.09
CA ASP A 91 -6.49 -1.52 -28.06
C ASP A 91 -5.81 -0.13 -27.96
N GLY A 92 -4.49 -0.07 -27.82
CA GLY A 92 -3.74 1.19 -27.70
C GLY A 92 -3.95 1.94 -26.39
N ARG A 93 -4.61 1.32 -25.40
CA ARG A 93 -4.53 1.75 -24.01
C ARG A 93 -3.16 1.34 -23.48
N SER A 94 -2.46 2.22 -22.77
CA SER A 94 -1.13 1.93 -22.21
C SER A 94 -1.19 0.76 -21.22
N PHE A 95 -1.04 -0.47 -21.72
CA PHE A 95 -0.97 -1.67 -20.92
C PHE A 95 0.49 -2.12 -20.85
N SER A 96 1.11 -1.92 -19.69
CA SER A 96 2.49 -2.36 -19.46
C SER A 96 2.49 -3.83 -19.05
N LEU A 97 3.40 -4.62 -19.63
CA LEU A 97 3.63 -6.01 -19.21
C LEU A 97 3.95 -6.14 -17.71
N ARG A 98 4.37 -5.04 -17.05
CA ARG A 98 4.53 -4.93 -15.59
C ARG A 98 3.27 -5.29 -14.80
N LYS A 99 2.07 -5.16 -15.38
CA LYS A 99 0.79 -5.44 -14.72
C LYS A 99 0.52 -6.94 -14.57
N ILE A 100 1.14 -7.77 -15.41
CA ILE A 100 0.87 -9.22 -15.50
C ILE A 100 2.13 -10.08 -15.41
N SER A 101 3.31 -9.48 -15.56
CA SER A 101 4.61 -10.16 -15.56
C SER A 101 5.56 -9.51 -14.55
N GLN A 102 6.60 -10.25 -14.16
CA GLN A 102 7.66 -9.73 -13.27
C GLN A 102 8.75 -8.95 -14.03
N VAL A 103 8.58 -8.75 -15.34
CA VAL A 103 9.56 -8.12 -16.22
C VAL A 103 9.28 -6.62 -16.33
N ASN A 104 10.36 -5.84 -16.25
CA ASN A 104 10.32 -4.39 -16.29
C ASN A 104 10.85 -3.88 -17.64
N GLU A 105 10.14 -4.22 -18.71
CA GLU A 105 10.46 -3.81 -20.07
C GLU A 105 9.20 -3.25 -20.74
N ASP A 106 9.38 -2.18 -21.52
CA ASP A 106 8.35 -1.70 -22.42
C ASP A 106 8.29 -2.64 -23.63
N VAL A 107 7.08 -3.08 -23.96
CA VAL A 107 6.89 -4.14 -24.94
C VAL A 107 6.34 -3.52 -26.21
N LYS A 108 7.10 -3.65 -27.30
CA LYS A 108 6.58 -3.36 -28.63
C LYS A 108 5.79 -4.56 -29.09
N LEU A 109 4.57 -4.30 -29.54
CA LEU A 109 3.67 -5.33 -30.02
C LEU A 109 4.05 -5.64 -31.46
N TYR A 110 4.17 -6.93 -31.78
CA TYR A 110 4.40 -7.39 -33.14
C TYR A 110 3.31 -8.38 -33.56
N PHE A 111 2.93 -8.32 -34.82
CA PHE A 111 2.14 -9.36 -35.47
C PHE A 111 2.72 -9.67 -36.85
N GLU A 112 2.61 -10.93 -37.25
CA GLU A 112 3.07 -11.40 -38.55
C GLU A 112 2.32 -10.72 -39.70
N THR A 113 3.05 -10.45 -40.78
CA THR A 113 2.48 -9.87 -42.01
C THR A 113 1.30 -10.70 -42.53
N GLY A 114 0.16 -10.04 -42.75
CA GLY A 114 -1.07 -10.70 -43.23
C GLY A 114 -2.02 -11.19 -42.12
N LEU A 115 -1.61 -11.17 -40.85
CA LEU A 115 -2.50 -11.51 -39.73
C LEU A 115 -3.37 -10.35 -39.25
N LYS A 116 -3.14 -9.13 -39.75
CA LYS A 116 -3.82 -7.92 -39.28
C LYS A 116 -5.34 -8.06 -39.25
N SER A 117 -5.93 -8.60 -40.32
CA SER A 117 -7.38 -8.80 -40.44
C SER A 117 -7.87 -9.83 -39.43
N SER A 118 -7.22 -10.99 -39.33
CA SER A 118 -7.59 -12.05 -38.39
C SER A 118 -7.48 -11.60 -36.93
N VAL A 119 -6.42 -10.85 -36.58
CA VAL A 119 -6.22 -10.30 -35.24
C VAL A 119 -7.27 -9.24 -34.92
N SER A 120 -7.57 -8.34 -35.86
CA SER A 120 -8.59 -7.30 -35.67
C SER A 120 -9.99 -7.89 -35.49
N GLU A 121 -10.31 -8.95 -36.24
CA GLU A 121 -11.59 -9.65 -36.16
C GLU A 121 -11.71 -10.42 -34.85
N TYR A 122 -10.67 -11.17 -34.47
CA TYR A 122 -10.67 -11.94 -33.23
C TYR A 122 -10.73 -11.04 -31.99
N LEU A 123 -9.93 -9.98 -31.94
CA LEU A 123 -9.88 -9.06 -30.79
C LEU A 123 -11.01 -8.03 -30.77
N LEU A 124 -11.88 -8.02 -31.80
CA LEU A 124 -12.98 -7.06 -31.95
C LEU A 124 -12.48 -5.61 -31.83
N LEU A 125 -11.37 -5.31 -32.52
CA LEU A 125 -10.72 -4.00 -32.53
C LEU A 125 -11.04 -3.26 -33.83
N ASP A 126 -11.30 -1.96 -33.74
CA ASP A 126 -11.39 -1.11 -34.92
C ASP A 126 -9.98 -0.78 -35.47
N GLU A 127 -9.90 -0.40 -36.74
CA GLU A 127 -8.61 -0.07 -37.36
C GLU A 127 -7.87 1.07 -36.65
N LYS A 128 -8.62 1.98 -36.02
CA LYS A 128 -8.06 3.11 -35.26
C LYS A 128 -7.39 2.66 -33.98
N SER A 129 -7.93 1.67 -33.26
CA SER A 129 -7.33 1.15 -32.02
C SER A 129 -6.04 0.39 -32.30
N LEU A 130 -6.02 -0.39 -33.39
CA LEU A 130 -4.80 -1.04 -33.86
C LEU A 130 -3.71 -0.04 -34.23
N GLN A 131 -4.05 1.07 -34.90
CA GLN A 131 -3.10 2.15 -35.20
C GLN A 131 -2.58 2.85 -33.92
N ARG A 132 -3.40 2.98 -32.88
CA ARG A 132 -3.00 3.56 -31.58
C ARG A 132 -2.08 2.64 -30.77
N SER A 133 -2.14 1.33 -30.98
CA SER A 133 -1.33 0.35 -30.25
C SER A 133 0.15 0.36 -30.62
N GLU A 134 0.55 1.10 -31.64
CA GLU A 134 1.92 1.09 -32.21
C GLU A 134 2.41 -0.32 -32.58
N ALA A 135 1.49 -1.29 -32.75
CA ALA A 135 1.84 -2.65 -33.11
C ALA A 135 2.43 -2.69 -34.53
N LEU A 136 3.64 -3.26 -34.63
CA LEU A 136 4.41 -3.33 -35.86
C LEU A 136 4.14 -4.64 -36.60
N GLU A 137 3.94 -4.54 -37.90
CA GLU A 137 3.84 -5.69 -38.79
C GLU A 137 5.23 -6.11 -39.24
N ALA A 138 5.59 -7.38 -39.06
CA ALA A 138 6.91 -7.90 -39.42
C ALA A 138 6.83 -9.34 -39.94
N SER A 139 7.92 -9.83 -40.54
CA SER A 139 8.01 -11.24 -40.94
C SER A 139 7.99 -12.16 -39.71
N THR A 140 7.52 -13.41 -39.84
CA THR A 140 7.51 -14.39 -38.74
C THR A 140 8.87 -14.51 -38.05
N SER A 141 9.96 -14.52 -38.82
CA SER A 141 11.32 -14.57 -38.30
C SER A 141 11.68 -13.34 -37.46
N ASP A 142 11.24 -12.15 -37.85
CA ASP A 142 11.51 -10.91 -37.12
C ASP A 142 10.70 -10.84 -35.82
N VAL A 143 9.44 -11.29 -35.85
CA VAL A 143 8.59 -11.39 -34.66
C VAL A 143 9.22 -12.34 -33.64
N VAL A 144 9.64 -13.53 -34.08
CA VAL A 144 10.30 -14.53 -33.21
C VAL A 144 11.65 -14.01 -32.70
N ALA A 145 12.45 -13.35 -33.54
CA ALA A 145 13.72 -12.75 -33.14
C ALA A 145 13.53 -11.68 -32.06
N TYR A 146 12.53 -10.81 -32.23
CA TYR A 146 12.19 -9.79 -31.24
C TYR A 146 11.75 -10.41 -29.90
N VAL A 147 10.83 -11.37 -29.93
CA VAL A 147 10.34 -12.06 -28.73
C VAL A 147 11.47 -12.81 -28.03
N SER A 148 12.40 -13.42 -28.77
CA SER A 148 13.57 -14.11 -28.22
C SER A 148 14.55 -13.14 -27.53
N ALA A 149 14.77 -11.96 -28.12
CA ALA A 149 15.73 -10.97 -27.62
C ALA A 149 15.23 -10.21 -26.38
N ASN A 150 13.91 -9.97 -26.26
CA ASN A 150 13.33 -9.15 -25.20
C ASN A 150 12.62 -10.02 -24.16
N ALA A 151 12.94 -9.85 -22.88
CA ALA A 151 12.36 -10.66 -21.81
C ALA A 151 10.85 -10.43 -21.65
N GLY A 152 10.37 -9.25 -22.02
CA GLY A 152 8.94 -8.91 -22.08
C GLY A 152 8.28 -9.10 -23.44
N GLY A 153 9.00 -9.59 -24.46
CA GLY A 153 8.45 -9.67 -25.83
C GLY A 153 7.21 -10.58 -25.91
N ILE A 154 6.15 -10.08 -26.56
CA ILE A 154 4.96 -10.82 -26.96
C ILE A 154 4.72 -10.57 -28.45
N GLY A 155 4.41 -11.62 -29.20
CA GLY A 155 4.13 -11.53 -30.63
C GLY A 155 3.02 -12.48 -31.08
N LEU A 156 2.39 -12.16 -32.20
CA LEU A 156 1.38 -12.99 -32.86
C LEU A 156 1.96 -13.55 -34.16
N VAL A 157 1.91 -14.87 -34.33
CA VAL A 157 2.40 -15.59 -35.51
C VAL A 157 1.34 -16.54 -36.04
N SER A 158 1.38 -16.88 -37.34
CA SER A 158 0.37 -17.75 -37.97
C SER A 158 0.56 -19.20 -37.51
N GLU A 159 1.81 -19.65 -37.46
CA GLU A 159 2.20 -20.98 -37.00
C GLU A 159 3.42 -20.91 -36.08
N ALA A 160 3.43 -21.75 -35.03
CA ALA A 160 4.52 -21.84 -34.05
C ALA A 160 5.55 -22.91 -34.47
N ILE A 161 6.19 -22.71 -35.62
CA ILE A 161 7.20 -23.64 -36.17
C ILE A 161 8.61 -23.14 -35.86
N ASP A 162 9.51 -24.05 -35.46
CA ASP A 162 10.93 -23.78 -35.21
C ASP A 162 11.22 -22.66 -34.19
N LEU A 163 10.44 -22.64 -33.11
CA LEU A 163 10.61 -21.65 -32.05
C LEU A 163 11.91 -21.89 -31.26
N PRO A 164 12.71 -20.84 -30.98
CA PRO A 164 13.86 -20.92 -30.09
C PRO A 164 13.49 -21.42 -28.68
N ASN A 165 14.42 -22.10 -28.01
CA ASN A 165 14.20 -22.70 -26.66
C ASN A 165 13.76 -21.70 -25.56
N ASN A 166 13.97 -20.40 -25.77
CA ASN A 166 13.60 -19.32 -24.87
C ASN A 166 12.25 -18.65 -25.21
N VAL A 167 11.57 -19.10 -26.27
CA VAL A 167 10.23 -18.64 -26.68
C VAL A 167 9.24 -19.75 -26.38
N ILE A 168 8.07 -19.38 -25.86
CA ILE A 168 6.98 -20.30 -25.53
C ILE A 168 5.69 -19.83 -26.20
N VAL A 169 4.83 -20.79 -26.53
CA VAL A 169 3.44 -20.51 -26.90
C VAL A 169 2.64 -20.23 -25.63
N LEU A 170 1.93 -19.10 -25.59
CA LEU A 170 1.02 -18.76 -24.50
C LEU A 170 -0.34 -19.40 -24.76
N GLN A 171 -0.89 -20.05 -23.74
CA GLN A 171 -2.29 -20.47 -23.75
C GLN A 171 -3.18 -19.23 -23.61
N LEU A 172 -4.18 -19.09 -24.47
CA LEU A 172 -5.15 -18.01 -24.34
C LEU A 172 -6.40 -18.49 -23.63
N ASP A 173 -6.83 -17.72 -22.64
CA ASP A 173 -8.02 -17.97 -21.85
C ASP A 173 -9.14 -17.08 -22.41
N ASP A 174 -10.02 -17.66 -23.25
CA ASP A 174 -11.09 -16.91 -23.96
C ASP A 174 -12.50 -17.31 -23.53
N VAL A 175 -12.65 -18.22 -22.57
CA VAL A 175 -13.96 -18.59 -22.02
C VAL A 175 -14.35 -17.64 -20.90
N VAL A 176 -15.58 -17.13 -20.90
CA VAL A 176 -16.16 -16.29 -19.84
C VAL A 176 -17.36 -16.97 -19.21
N LEU A 177 -17.71 -16.53 -18.01
CA LEU A 177 -18.93 -16.97 -17.33
C LEU A 177 -20.09 -16.05 -17.69
N ALA A 178 -20.87 -16.41 -18.70
CA ALA A 178 -22.06 -15.67 -19.09
C ALA A 178 -23.23 -15.99 -18.16
N VAL A 179 -23.97 -14.96 -17.79
CA VAL A 179 -25.11 -15.07 -16.87
C VAL A 179 -26.31 -14.28 -17.39
N HIS A 180 -27.51 -14.74 -17.01
CA HIS A 180 -28.72 -13.99 -17.27
C HIS A 180 -28.68 -12.63 -16.53
N PRO A 181 -29.20 -11.52 -17.11
CA PRO A 181 -29.20 -10.20 -16.48
C PRO A 181 -29.81 -10.15 -15.07
N SER A 182 -30.78 -11.03 -14.76
CA SER A 182 -31.37 -11.14 -13.43
C SER A 182 -30.36 -11.47 -12.33
N VAL A 183 -29.23 -12.13 -12.66
CA VAL A 183 -28.17 -12.47 -11.70
C VAL A 183 -27.37 -11.22 -11.29
N THR A 184 -27.20 -10.28 -12.22
CA THR A 184 -26.37 -9.08 -12.09
C THR A 184 -27.17 -7.81 -11.87
N GLU A 185 -28.51 -7.89 -11.89
CA GLU A 185 -29.39 -6.80 -11.52
C GLU A 185 -29.14 -6.36 -10.07
N LEU A 186 -29.38 -5.07 -9.80
CA LEU A 186 -29.26 -4.53 -8.46
C LEU A 186 -30.62 -4.66 -7.78
N LEU A 187 -30.74 -5.59 -6.84
CA LEU A 187 -31.93 -5.76 -6.01
C LEU A 187 -31.57 -5.49 -4.54
N GLY A 188 -32.12 -4.41 -3.99
CA GLY A 188 -31.70 -3.88 -2.69
C GLY A 188 -30.28 -3.34 -2.73
N ASN A 189 -29.39 -3.88 -1.90
CA ASN A 189 -27.95 -3.55 -1.86
C ASN A 189 -27.06 -4.67 -2.42
N ILE A 190 -27.65 -5.67 -3.10
CA ILE A 190 -26.92 -6.84 -3.60
C ILE A 190 -26.83 -6.75 -5.13
N LYS A 191 -25.60 -6.76 -5.64
CA LYS A 191 -25.29 -6.87 -7.06
C LYS A 191 -24.14 -7.86 -7.24
N LEU A 192 -24.44 -9.03 -7.80
CA LEU A 192 -23.39 -9.99 -8.12
C LEU A 192 -22.74 -9.59 -9.44
N SER A 193 -21.49 -9.16 -9.39
CA SER A 193 -20.69 -8.84 -10.58
C SER A 193 -19.39 -9.61 -10.64
N LYS A 194 -19.07 -10.33 -9.55
CA LYS A 194 -17.78 -10.98 -9.32
C LYS A 194 -18.01 -12.33 -8.66
N ILE A 195 -17.19 -13.32 -9.02
CA ILE A 195 -17.17 -14.65 -8.40
C ILE A 195 -15.72 -15.07 -8.11
N ALA A 196 -15.48 -15.75 -6.99
CA ALA A 196 -14.17 -16.31 -6.69
C ALA A 196 -13.86 -17.47 -7.64
N GLN A 197 -12.63 -17.53 -8.17
CA GLN A 197 -12.22 -18.58 -9.13
C GLN A 197 -12.43 -20.00 -8.58
N GLU A 198 -12.19 -20.21 -7.28
CA GLU A 198 -12.40 -21.48 -6.59
C GLU A 198 -13.85 -21.97 -6.58
N ASN A 199 -14.81 -21.06 -6.79
CA ASN A 199 -16.23 -21.40 -6.86
C ASN A 199 -16.74 -21.65 -8.29
N VAL A 200 -15.92 -21.37 -9.32
CA VAL A 200 -16.37 -21.49 -10.73
C VAL A 200 -16.60 -22.94 -11.13
N GLU A 201 -15.65 -23.83 -10.85
CA GLU A 201 -15.77 -25.25 -11.20
C GLU A 201 -16.91 -25.94 -10.40
N PRO A 202 -17.02 -25.80 -9.06
CA PRO A 202 -18.16 -26.34 -8.32
C PRO A 202 -19.51 -25.76 -8.75
N LEU A 203 -19.57 -24.50 -9.20
CA LEU A 203 -20.78 -23.90 -9.77
C LEU A 203 -21.22 -24.63 -11.04
N LEU A 204 -20.30 -24.89 -11.96
CA LEU A 204 -20.61 -25.58 -13.22
C LEU A 204 -20.95 -27.06 -13.01
N GLU A 205 -20.41 -27.69 -11.96
CA GLU A 205 -20.74 -29.07 -11.57
C GLU A 205 -22.07 -29.19 -10.79
N GLY A 206 -22.73 -28.07 -10.47
CA GLY A 206 -24.02 -28.06 -9.77
C GLY A 206 -23.91 -28.20 -8.25
N ALA A 207 -22.75 -27.88 -7.65
CA ALA A 207 -22.57 -27.88 -6.20
C ALA A 207 -23.37 -26.77 -5.48
N PHE A 208 -23.77 -25.72 -6.20
CA PHE A 208 -24.59 -24.63 -5.70
C PHE A 208 -25.96 -24.66 -6.36
N SER A 209 -27.02 -24.62 -5.56
CA SER A 209 -28.41 -24.58 -6.04
C SER A 209 -28.97 -23.16 -6.15
N ASN A 210 -28.41 -22.20 -5.40
CA ASN A 210 -28.91 -20.83 -5.35
C ASN A 210 -27.78 -19.79 -5.35
N TRP A 211 -27.98 -18.70 -6.09
CA TRP A 211 -27.01 -17.60 -6.21
C TRP A 211 -26.71 -16.91 -4.87
N LYS A 212 -27.61 -17.02 -3.89
CA LYS A 212 -27.41 -16.53 -2.52
C LYS A 212 -26.21 -17.15 -1.82
N ASP A 213 -25.91 -18.41 -2.11
CA ASP A 213 -24.74 -19.12 -1.56
C ASP A 213 -23.41 -18.51 -2.06
N LEU A 214 -23.48 -17.80 -3.19
CA LEU A 214 -22.37 -17.09 -3.83
C LEU A 214 -22.44 -15.57 -3.61
N GLN A 215 -23.13 -15.11 -2.57
CA GLN A 215 -23.35 -13.69 -2.25
C GLN A 215 -24.18 -12.94 -3.31
N GLY A 216 -24.89 -13.67 -4.15
CA GLY A 216 -25.85 -13.15 -5.11
C GLY A 216 -27.25 -13.00 -4.54
N GLN A 217 -28.20 -12.85 -5.45
CA GLN A 217 -29.61 -12.76 -5.10
C GLN A 217 -30.20 -14.14 -4.78
N ASP A 218 -31.38 -14.16 -4.17
CA ASP A 218 -32.15 -15.39 -3.95
C ASP A 218 -32.78 -15.86 -5.26
N LEU A 219 -31.98 -16.57 -6.05
CA LEU A 219 -32.30 -16.99 -7.40
C LEU A 219 -31.71 -18.38 -7.64
N GLU A 220 -32.50 -19.28 -8.24
CA GLU A 220 -32.04 -20.62 -8.56
C GLU A 220 -30.95 -20.60 -9.64
N ILE A 221 -29.93 -21.43 -9.47
CA ILE A 221 -28.83 -21.55 -10.44
C ILE A 221 -29.25 -22.58 -11.50
N VAL A 222 -29.22 -22.16 -12.76
CA VAL A 222 -29.48 -23.05 -13.90
C VAL A 222 -28.23 -23.10 -14.79
N VAL A 223 -27.47 -24.19 -14.74
CA VAL A 223 -26.33 -24.37 -15.65
C VAL A 223 -26.86 -24.75 -17.04
N VAL A 224 -26.54 -23.95 -18.06
CA VAL A 224 -26.98 -24.16 -19.45
C VAL A 224 -25.79 -24.25 -20.40
N ASN A 225 -26.02 -24.82 -21.58
CA ASN A 225 -24.94 -25.10 -22.55
C ASN A 225 -24.98 -24.17 -23.77
N SER A 226 -25.85 -23.16 -23.80
CA SER A 226 -25.98 -22.24 -24.94
C SER A 226 -26.29 -20.80 -24.51
N LEU A 227 -25.73 -19.84 -25.23
CA LEU A 227 -25.97 -18.40 -25.02
C LEU A 227 -27.46 -18.02 -25.11
N GLN A 228 -28.20 -18.64 -26.02
CA GLN A 228 -29.63 -18.36 -26.18
C GLN A 228 -30.43 -18.79 -24.93
N GLN A 229 -30.06 -19.91 -24.30
CA GLN A 229 -30.67 -20.34 -23.04
C GLN A 229 -30.31 -19.41 -21.88
N VAL A 230 -29.07 -18.89 -21.84
CA VAL A 230 -28.64 -17.89 -20.84
C VAL A 230 -29.52 -16.64 -20.92
N LYS A 231 -29.89 -16.18 -22.11
CA LYS A 231 -30.75 -15.00 -22.31
C LYS A 231 -32.21 -15.22 -21.91
N GLN A 232 -32.70 -16.45 -21.98
CA GLN A 232 -34.13 -16.77 -21.80
C GLN A 232 -34.48 -17.25 -20.39
N THR A 233 -33.49 -17.77 -19.66
CA THR A 233 -33.72 -18.45 -18.38
C THR A 233 -33.20 -17.61 -17.22
N PRO A 234 -34.07 -17.08 -16.34
CA PRO A 234 -33.63 -16.39 -15.14
C PRO A 234 -32.72 -17.27 -14.29
N GLY A 235 -31.59 -16.72 -13.83
CA GLY A 235 -30.63 -17.45 -13.00
C GLY A 235 -29.69 -18.37 -13.78
N ALA A 236 -29.75 -18.37 -15.11
CA ALA A 236 -28.89 -19.21 -15.91
C ALA A 236 -27.44 -18.74 -15.95
N VAL A 237 -26.52 -19.71 -16.03
CA VAL A 237 -25.08 -19.52 -16.20
C VAL A 237 -24.52 -20.51 -17.21
N ALA A 238 -23.60 -20.05 -18.05
CA ALA A 238 -22.89 -20.91 -18.99
C ALA A 238 -21.43 -20.47 -19.18
N PRO A 239 -20.49 -21.41 -19.30
CA PRO A 239 -19.16 -21.12 -19.82
C PRO A 239 -19.26 -20.96 -21.35
N VAL A 240 -18.90 -19.79 -21.87
CA VAL A 240 -19.04 -19.45 -23.29
C VAL A 240 -17.81 -18.69 -23.79
N GLY A 241 -17.55 -18.69 -25.09
CA GLY A 241 -16.49 -17.86 -25.66
C GLY A 241 -16.75 -16.37 -25.44
N PHE A 242 -15.72 -15.61 -25.09
CA PHE A 242 -15.77 -14.17 -24.87
C PHE A 242 -16.37 -13.45 -26.08
N ARG A 243 -15.90 -13.83 -27.28
CA ARG A 243 -16.32 -13.22 -28.55
C ARG A 243 -17.83 -13.32 -28.73
N ASP A 244 -18.38 -14.52 -28.56
CA ASP A 244 -19.80 -14.77 -28.74
C ASP A 244 -20.63 -14.03 -27.69
N ALA A 245 -20.19 -14.03 -26.42
CA ALA A 245 -20.84 -13.27 -25.34
C ALA A 245 -20.83 -11.76 -25.60
N TYR A 246 -19.74 -11.21 -26.14
CA TYR A 246 -19.61 -9.79 -26.46
C TYR A 246 -20.48 -9.38 -27.65
N LEU A 247 -20.50 -10.18 -28.72
CA LEU A 247 -21.30 -9.90 -29.92
C LEU A 247 -22.81 -9.99 -29.64
N GLU A 248 -23.21 -10.89 -28.75
CA GLU A 248 -24.59 -11.08 -28.33
C GLU A 248 -25.02 -10.17 -27.17
N ASP A 249 -24.14 -9.28 -26.69
CA ASP A 249 -24.37 -8.35 -25.56
C ASP A 249 -24.89 -9.05 -24.28
N VAL A 250 -24.26 -10.18 -23.93
CA VAL A 250 -24.61 -10.97 -22.74
C VAL A 250 -23.79 -10.52 -21.54
N GLN A 251 -24.44 -10.45 -20.37
CA GLN A 251 -23.75 -10.10 -19.13
C GLN A 251 -22.81 -11.22 -18.67
N THR A 252 -21.65 -10.83 -18.16
CA THR A 252 -20.61 -11.76 -17.70
C THR A 252 -20.21 -11.45 -16.26
N LEU A 253 -19.87 -12.49 -15.49
CA LEU A 253 -19.29 -12.33 -14.16
C LEU A 253 -17.78 -12.23 -14.26
N GLN A 254 -17.20 -11.29 -13.51
CA GLN A 254 -15.76 -11.19 -13.37
C GLN A 254 -15.25 -12.28 -12.42
N ILE A 255 -14.18 -12.94 -12.79
CA ILE A 255 -13.56 -14.00 -12.00
C ILE A 255 -12.42 -13.40 -11.18
N LEU A 256 -12.52 -13.55 -9.88
CA LEU A 256 -11.51 -13.15 -8.91
C LEU A 256 -10.55 -14.31 -8.70
N SER A 257 -9.37 -14.23 -9.32
CA SER A 257 -8.29 -15.15 -9.03
C SER A 257 -7.52 -14.65 -7.81
N SER A 258 -7.49 -15.45 -6.74
CA SER A 258 -6.59 -15.19 -5.61
C SER A 258 -5.22 -15.75 -5.96
N GLN A 259 -4.30 -14.88 -6.36
CA GLN A 259 -2.90 -15.26 -6.53
C GLN A 259 -2.17 -14.98 -5.21
N THR A 260 -1.82 -16.04 -4.49
CA THR A 260 -0.95 -15.93 -3.31
C THR A 260 0.50 -15.89 -3.78
N LYS A 261 1.10 -14.70 -3.87
CA LYS A 261 2.53 -14.53 -4.17
C LYS A 261 3.27 -13.98 -2.96
N LYS A 262 4.50 -14.43 -2.75
CA LYS A 262 5.42 -13.82 -1.78
C LYS A 262 5.83 -12.46 -2.32
N ASN A 263 5.30 -11.39 -1.75
CA ASN A 263 5.46 -10.04 -2.30
C ASN A 263 6.66 -9.28 -1.72
N PHE A 264 7.23 -9.75 -0.62
CA PHE A 264 8.39 -9.10 0.00
C PHE A 264 9.71 -9.55 -0.66
N THR A 265 9.96 -9.05 -1.88
CA THR A 265 11.28 -9.13 -2.50
C THR A 265 12.05 -7.87 -2.16
N PHE A 266 13.38 -7.94 -1.98
CA PHE A 266 14.22 -6.75 -1.73
C PHE A 266 13.96 -5.61 -2.74
N ARG A 267 13.61 -5.97 -3.97
CA ARG A 267 13.19 -5.07 -5.04
C ARG A 267 11.96 -4.22 -4.69
N TYR A 268 10.99 -4.76 -3.97
CA TYR A 268 9.75 -4.05 -3.58
C TYR A 268 10.03 -2.80 -2.73
N ILE A 269 11.11 -2.80 -1.94
CA ILE A 269 11.50 -1.65 -1.11
C ILE A 269 12.00 -0.50 -2.00
N TRP A 270 12.66 -0.80 -3.12
CA TRP A 270 13.33 0.19 -3.97
C TRP A 270 12.52 0.58 -5.22
N GLU A 271 11.55 -0.23 -5.62
CA GLU A 271 10.69 0.06 -6.77
C GLU A 271 9.66 1.15 -6.45
N LYS A 272 9.30 1.96 -7.44
CA LYS A 272 8.30 3.03 -7.27
C LYS A 272 6.89 2.43 -7.31
N PRO A 273 5.91 3.02 -6.59
CA PRO A 273 4.52 2.62 -6.71
C PRO A 273 3.97 3.04 -8.07
N ILE A 274 3.05 2.23 -8.60
CA ILE A 274 2.40 2.38 -9.90
C ILE A 274 0.89 2.25 -9.69
N GLU A 275 0.07 2.95 -10.48
CA GLU A 275 -1.41 2.89 -10.42
C GLU A 275 -1.95 3.15 -9.01
N MET A 276 -1.57 4.29 -8.41
CA MET A 276 -1.95 4.67 -7.04
C MET A 276 -1.56 3.64 -5.96
N GLY A 277 -0.48 2.88 -6.19
CA GLY A 277 0.03 1.90 -5.22
C GLY A 277 -0.61 0.52 -5.34
N LYS A 278 -1.42 0.26 -6.39
CA LYS A 278 -1.91 -1.10 -6.71
C LYS A 278 -0.77 -2.03 -7.13
N TYR A 279 0.25 -1.49 -7.79
CA TYR A 279 1.42 -2.23 -8.27
C TYR A 279 2.72 -1.49 -7.95
N GLY A 280 3.87 -2.14 -8.16
CA GLY A 280 5.18 -1.55 -7.90
C GLY A 280 5.62 -1.66 -6.44
N GLY A 281 6.56 -0.83 -6.04
CA GLY A 281 7.16 -0.84 -4.69
C GLY A 281 6.77 0.35 -3.83
N ILE A 282 7.45 0.50 -2.68
CA ILE A 282 7.15 1.51 -1.65
C ILE A 282 8.22 2.61 -1.52
N SER A 283 9.17 2.68 -2.44
CA SER A 283 10.36 3.54 -2.28
C SER A 283 10.01 5.02 -2.14
N THR A 284 9.06 5.54 -2.92
CA THR A 284 8.65 6.94 -2.84
C THR A 284 7.85 7.22 -1.58
N ILE A 285 7.14 6.23 -1.02
CA ILE A 285 6.39 6.38 0.23
C ILE A 285 7.38 6.55 1.38
N ILE A 286 8.38 5.67 1.47
CA ILE A 286 9.46 5.77 2.46
C ILE A 286 10.21 7.10 2.31
N GLY A 287 10.60 7.46 1.09
CA GLY A 287 11.32 8.69 0.81
C GLY A 287 10.53 9.94 1.23
N ASN A 288 9.24 10.00 0.89
CA ASN A 288 8.38 11.12 1.25
C ASN A 288 8.16 11.21 2.77
N THR A 289 7.96 10.09 3.46
CA THR A 289 7.82 10.07 4.93
C THR A 289 9.10 10.57 5.61
N LEU A 290 10.27 10.09 5.18
CA LEU A 290 11.55 10.55 5.73
C LEU A 290 11.77 12.04 5.50
N LEU A 291 11.48 12.53 4.30
CA LEU A 291 11.66 13.94 3.96
C LEU A 291 10.66 14.83 4.70
N MET A 292 9.41 14.38 4.85
CA MET A 292 8.40 15.07 5.65
C MET A 292 8.82 15.17 7.12
N VAL A 293 9.23 14.06 7.74
CA VAL A 293 9.74 14.06 9.12
C VAL A 293 10.95 14.99 9.26
N PHE A 294 11.88 14.95 8.32
CA PHE A 294 13.05 15.82 8.34
C PHE A 294 12.67 17.30 8.33
N VAL A 295 11.79 17.73 7.41
CA VAL A 295 11.30 19.11 7.34
C VAL A 295 10.53 19.48 8.62
N THR A 296 9.68 18.59 9.12
CA THR A 296 8.97 18.77 10.39
C THR A 296 9.92 19.03 11.55
N LEU A 297 10.98 18.24 11.70
CA LEU A 297 11.97 18.42 12.77
C LEU A 297 12.80 19.69 12.59
N LEU A 298 13.14 20.04 11.35
CA LEU A 298 13.91 21.24 11.04
C LEU A 298 13.25 22.51 11.62
N PHE A 299 11.91 22.56 11.61
CA PHE A 299 11.17 23.68 12.20
C PHE A 299 10.79 23.45 13.66
N SER A 300 10.29 22.25 14.01
CA SER A 300 9.74 22.00 15.34
C SER A 300 10.79 21.87 16.44
N VAL A 301 12.01 21.37 16.12
CA VAL A 301 13.07 21.19 17.13
C VAL A 301 13.64 22.52 17.61
N PRO A 302 14.11 23.45 16.73
CA PRO A 302 14.64 24.72 17.18
C PRO A 302 13.59 25.57 17.92
N LEU A 303 12.35 25.59 17.40
CA LEU A 303 11.24 26.30 18.04
C LEU A 303 10.90 25.67 19.40
N GLY A 304 10.78 24.34 19.46
CA GLY A 304 10.39 23.65 20.68
C GLY A 304 11.43 23.74 21.80
N VAL A 305 12.70 23.48 21.47
CA VAL A 305 13.81 23.60 22.42
C VAL A 305 14.00 25.06 22.83
N GLY A 306 13.92 26.01 21.90
CA GLY A 306 14.00 27.44 22.19
C GLY A 306 12.90 27.92 23.14
N SER A 307 11.65 27.50 22.91
CA SER A 307 10.53 27.76 23.81
C SER A 307 10.72 27.13 25.19
N ALA A 308 11.25 25.91 25.27
CA ALA A 308 11.55 25.26 26.54
C ALA A 308 12.64 26.01 27.33
N VAL A 309 13.73 26.42 26.67
CA VAL A 309 14.77 27.26 27.29
C VAL A 309 14.17 28.57 27.81
N PHE A 310 13.34 29.23 27.00
CA PHE A 310 12.64 30.44 27.41
C PHE A 310 11.80 30.21 28.68
N MET A 311 11.00 29.15 28.70
CA MET A 311 10.12 28.81 29.81
C MET A 311 10.86 28.49 31.12
N VAL A 312 12.00 27.79 31.02
CA VAL A 312 12.79 27.41 32.19
C VAL A 312 13.61 28.58 32.72
N GLU A 313 14.22 29.36 31.83
CA GLU A 313 15.31 30.28 32.18
C GLU A 313 14.87 31.76 32.30
N PHE A 314 13.70 32.13 31.76
CA PHE A 314 13.19 33.51 31.79
C PHE A 314 11.94 33.65 32.66
N ARG A 315 12.05 33.22 33.92
CA ARG A 315 10.94 33.21 34.91
C ARG A 315 10.51 34.59 35.44
N ALA A 316 11.13 35.68 34.98
CA ALA A 316 10.85 37.03 35.48
C ALA A 316 9.40 37.47 35.23
N ASN A 317 8.80 37.07 34.10
CA ASN A 317 7.41 37.40 33.77
C ASN A 317 6.50 36.18 33.94
N LYS A 318 5.94 36.02 35.15
CA LYS A 318 5.05 34.90 35.51
C LYS A 318 3.79 34.82 34.65
N ARG A 319 3.23 35.96 34.22
CA ARG A 319 2.02 36.00 33.37
C ARG A 319 2.31 35.45 31.99
N LEU A 320 3.38 35.93 31.35
CA LEU A 320 3.80 35.46 30.03
C LEU A 320 4.11 33.97 30.03
N LEU A 321 4.81 33.49 31.06
CA LEU A 321 5.11 32.07 31.23
C LEU A 321 3.83 31.22 31.40
N SER A 322 2.88 31.69 32.21
CA SER A 322 1.60 31.01 32.40
C SER A 322 0.83 30.90 31.09
N ILE A 323 0.73 32.00 30.33
CA ILE A 323 0.05 32.02 29.02
C ILE A 323 0.72 31.06 28.05
N ALA A 324 2.06 31.10 27.97
CA ALA A 324 2.81 30.23 27.07
C ALA A 324 2.58 28.74 27.40
N ARG A 325 2.64 28.36 28.69
CA ARG A 325 2.40 26.99 29.13
C ARG A 325 0.97 26.54 28.85
N THR A 326 -0.02 27.38 29.18
CA THR A 326 -1.42 27.10 28.86
C THR A 326 -1.63 26.95 27.35
N GLY A 327 -0.97 27.77 26.52
CA GLY A 327 -1.04 27.62 25.05
C GLY A 327 -0.48 26.28 24.56
N VAL A 328 0.65 25.83 25.14
CA VAL A 328 1.24 24.52 24.83
C VAL A 328 0.32 23.38 25.27
N ASP A 329 -0.27 23.48 26.47
CA ASP A 329 -1.21 22.48 26.98
C ASP A 329 -2.48 22.40 26.12
N LEU A 330 -2.99 23.54 25.66
CA LEU A 330 -4.12 23.59 24.73
C LEU A 330 -3.78 22.95 23.38
N LEU A 331 -2.61 23.26 22.81
CA LEU A 331 -2.13 22.64 21.57
C LEU A 331 -1.98 21.12 21.71
N ALA A 332 -1.49 20.63 22.85
CA ALA A 332 -1.36 19.21 23.13
C ALA A 332 -2.72 18.49 23.20
N GLY A 333 -3.77 19.20 23.61
CA GLY A 333 -5.14 18.69 23.69
C GLY A 333 -5.90 18.64 22.36
N VAL A 334 -5.37 19.23 21.29
CA VAL A 334 -6.04 19.27 19.98
C VAL A 334 -5.96 17.91 19.28
N PRO A 335 -7.11 17.33 18.84
CA PRO A 335 -7.13 16.12 18.02
C PRO A 335 -6.38 16.28 16.69
N SER A 336 -5.73 15.22 16.21
CA SER A 336 -4.89 15.25 15.00
C SER A 336 -5.62 15.69 13.72
N ILE A 337 -6.90 15.32 13.57
CA ILE A 337 -7.73 15.73 12.43
C ILE A 337 -7.91 17.26 12.35
N ILE A 338 -7.95 17.93 13.49
CA ILE A 338 -8.09 19.39 13.54
C ILE A 338 -6.79 20.04 13.05
N PHE A 339 -5.63 19.47 13.36
CA PHE A 339 -4.36 19.94 12.79
C PHE A 339 -4.37 19.80 11.26
N GLY A 340 -4.82 18.67 10.70
CA GLY A 340 -4.92 18.49 9.24
C GLY A 340 -5.80 19.54 8.56
N LEU A 341 -7.00 19.78 9.11
CA LEU A 341 -7.91 20.80 8.59
C LEU A 341 -7.36 22.23 8.76
N PHE A 342 -6.76 22.53 9.90
CA PHE A 342 -6.09 23.81 10.15
C PHE A 342 -4.95 24.03 9.16
N GLY A 343 -4.13 23.01 8.92
CA GLY A 343 -3.03 23.01 7.98
C GLY A 343 -3.46 23.34 6.57
N LEU A 344 -4.53 22.68 6.09
CA LEU A 344 -5.15 22.96 4.80
C LEU A 344 -5.63 24.42 4.71
N LEU A 345 -6.34 24.90 5.73
CA LEU A 345 -6.86 26.26 5.74
C LEU A 345 -5.73 27.31 5.77
N VAL A 346 -4.74 27.15 6.65
CA VAL A 346 -3.70 28.17 6.85
C VAL A 346 -2.65 28.13 5.75
N PHE A 347 -2.09 26.97 5.45
CA PHE A 347 -0.98 26.89 4.49
C PHE A 347 -1.47 26.88 3.04
N VAL A 348 -2.54 26.15 2.74
CA VAL A 348 -3.01 26.03 1.34
C VAL A 348 -3.94 27.21 0.98
N GLN A 349 -4.98 27.46 1.78
CA GLN A 349 -5.98 28.48 1.41
C GLN A 349 -5.52 29.91 1.72
N LEU A 350 -4.97 30.17 2.90
CA LEU A 350 -4.58 31.53 3.31
C LEU A 350 -3.19 31.93 2.82
N ALA A 351 -2.18 31.08 2.98
CA ALA A 351 -0.81 31.36 2.54
C ALA A 351 -0.57 31.09 1.05
N GLY A 352 -1.56 30.52 0.34
CA GLY A 352 -1.50 30.26 -1.10
C GLY A 352 -0.52 29.17 -1.49
N TRP A 353 -0.10 28.30 -0.58
CA TRP A 353 0.74 27.15 -0.92
C TRP A 353 -0.10 26.09 -1.65
N SER A 354 0.55 25.24 -2.43
CA SER A 354 -0.10 24.07 -3.01
C SER A 354 -0.25 22.97 -1.96
N PHE A 355 -1.19 22.04 -2.20
CA PHE A 355 -1.24 20.77 -1.47
C PHE A 355 0.07 20.00 -1.71
N SER A 356 1.01 20.16 -0.78
CA SER A 356 2.42 19.84 -1.00
C SER A 356 3.04 19.24 0.25
N LEU A 357 4.22 18.63 0.07
CA LEU A 357 4.99 18.10 1.19
C LEU A 357 5.30 19.18 2.22
N LEU A 358 5.57 20.42 1.79
CA LEU A 358 5.88 21.52 2.69
C LEU A 358 4.68 21.89 3.57
N SER A 359 3.47 21.98 2.99
CA SER A 359 2.26 22.26 3.78
C SER A 359 1.99 21.18 4.81
N GLY A 360 2.10 19.90 4.44
CA GLY A 360 1.93 18.78 5.38
C GLY A 360 3.00 18.78 6.48
N SER A 361 4.27 19.00 6.11
CA SER A 361 5.39 19.01 7.06
C SER A 361 5.26 20.13 8.09
N MET A 362 4.77 21.30 7.68
CA MET A 362 4.53 22.45 8.58
C MET A 362 3.33 22.21 9.50
N THR A 363 2.27 21.59 9.01
CA THR A 363 1.15 21.15 9.85
C THR A 363 1.63 20.16 10.92
N LEU A 364 2.40 19.16 10.50
CA LEU A 364 2.96 18.16 11.38
C LEU A 364 3.94 18.79 12.39
N ALA A 365 4.71 19.81 11.98
CA ALA A 365 5.57 20.58 12.89
C ALA A 365 4.79 21.23 14.02
N LEU A 366 3.64 21.87 13.74
CA LEU A 366 2.78 22.45 14.76
C LEU A 366 2.21 21.38 15.70
N MET A 367 1.88 20.22 15.16
CA MET A 367 1.31 19.10 15.92
C MET A 367 2.30 18.47 16.90
N VAL A 368 3.56 18.28 16.50
CA VAL A 368 4.58 17.68 17.38
C VAL A 368 5.26 18.69 18.29
N LEU A 369 5.14 19.99 17.99
CA LEU A 369 5.71 21.09 18.76
C LEU A 369 5.42 21.02 20.28
N PRO A 370 4.17 20.82 20.76
CA PRO A 370 3.92 20.75 22.20
C PRO A 370 4.65 19.59 22.89
N THR A 371 4.82 18.46 22.18
CA THR A 371 5.57 17.30 22.69
C THR A 371 7.05 17.66 22.88
N ILE A 372 7.66 18.31 21.88
CA ILE A 372 9.07 18.74 21.95
C ILE A 372 9.28 19.79 23.03
N ILE A 373 8.39 20.79 23.14
CA ILE A 373 8.48 21.83 24.17
C ILE A 373 8.45 21.18 25.55
N ARG A 374 7.46 20.33 25.82
CA ARG A 374 7.25 19.78 27.16
C ARG A 374 8.38 18.87 27.60
N THR A 375 8.78 17.94 26.72
CA THR A 375 9.88 17.01 27.00
C THR A 375 11.21 17.75 27.17
N SER A 376 11.46 18.81 26.39
CA SER A 376 12.65 19.65 26.54
C SER A 376 12.61 20.49 27.82
N GLU A 377 11.44 21.01 28.21
CA GLU A 377 11.25 21.76 29.46
C GLU A 377 11.56 20.86 30.66
N GLU A 378 11.00 19.65 30.69
CA GLU A 378 11.24 18.66 31.75
C GLU A 378 12.71 18.21 31.78
N ALA A 379 13.33 18.01 30.62
CA ALA A 379 14.75 17.70 30.53
C ALA A 379 15.63 18.80 31.13
N LEU A 380 15.36 20.06 30.81
CA LEU A 380 16.07 21.21 31.36
C LEU A 380 15.84 21.38 32.87
N LEU A 381 14.63 21.12 33.36
CA LEU A 381 14.29 21.17 34.78
C LEU A 381 14.95 20.05 35.60
N SER A 382 15.29 18.93 34.96
CA SER A 382 15.98 17.81 35.62
C SER A 382 17.47 18.09 35.92
N VAL A 383 18.05 19.10 35.26
CA VAL A 383 19.45 19.49 35.47
C VAL A 383 19.61 20.16 36.85
N SER A 384 20.61 19.73 37.61
CA SER A 384 20.89 20.27 38.95
C SER A 384 21.11 21.80 38.91
N PRO A 385 20.41 22.58 39.75
CA PRO A 385 20.62 24.03 39.85
C PRO A 385 22.07 24.43 40.15
N SER A 386 22.81 23.59 40.87
CA SER A 386 24.21 23.85 41.23
C SER A 386 25.13 23.97 40.02
N LEU A 387 24.83 23.30 38.90
CA LEU A 387 25.62 23.43 37.66
C LEU A 387 25.52 24.84 37.08
N LYS A 388 24.33 25.44 37.17
CA LYS A 388 24.10 26.81 36.75
C LYS A 388 24.82 27.79 37.64
N GLU A 389 24.70 27.63 38.96
CA GLU A 389 25.35 28.48 39.95
C GLU A 389 26.88 28.42 39.81
N ALA A 390 27.45 27.23 39.61
CA ALA A 390 28.88 27.05 39.36
C ALA A 390 29.34 27.74 38.06
N SER A 391 28.57 27.61 36.98
CA SER A 391 28.87 28.29 35.70
C SER A 391 28.91 29.81 35.87
N VAL A 392 27.92 30.38 36.55
CA VAL A 392 27.86 31.83 36.81
C VAL A 392 28.98 32.27 37.76
N ALA A 393 29.33 31.46 38.76
CA ALA A 393 30.44 31.74 39.69
C ALA A 393 31.80 31.78 38.99
N LEU A 394 31.96 31.05 37.88
CA LEU A 394 33.15 31.11 37.02
C LEU A 394 33.15 32.31 36.05
N GLY A 395 32.18 33.22 36.17
CA GLY A 395 32.07 34.42 35.34
C GLY A 395 31.42 34.18 33.97
N ALA A 396 30.83 33.01 33.72
CA ALA A 396 30.17 32.73 32.45
C ALA A 396 28.89 33.58 32.28
N THR A 397 28.65 34.04 31.06
CA THR A 397 27.41 34.75 30.75
C THR A 397 26.20 33.81 30.79
N LYS A 398 24.99 34.38 30.87
CA LYS A 398 23.74 33.61 30.84
C LYS A 398 23.63 32.77 29.55
N TRP A 399 23.98 33.35 28.41
CA TRP A 399 24.01 32.66 27.11
C TRP A 399 24.99 31.49 27.11
N GLU A 400 26.21 31.70 27.60
CA GLU A 400 27.21 30.63 27.69
C GLU A 400 26.78 29.53 28.65
N THR A 401 26.16 29.88 29.78
CA THR A 401 25.63 28.89 30.72
C THR A 401 24.54 28.03 30.06
N ILE A 402 23.63 28.64 29.30
CA ILE A 402 22.59 27.91 28.56
C ILE A 402 23.22 26.99 27.51
N MET A 403 24.08 27.54 26.64
CA MET A 403 24.60 26.84 25.46
C MET A 403 25.67 25.80 25.79
N LYS A 404 26.55 26.06 26.77
CA LYS A 404 27.71 25.22 27.08
C LYS A 404 27.49 24.30 28.27
N VAL A 405 26.51 24.57 29.14
CA VAL A 405 26.28 23.79 30.37
C VAL A 405 24.90 23.16 30.39
N LEU A 406 23.83 23.96 30.32
CA LEU A 406 22.46 23.46 30.52
C LEU A 406 21.96 22.61 29.35
N LEU A 407 22.09 23.08 28.11
CA LEU A 407 21.65 22.33 26.93
C LEU A 407 22.41 21.01 26.76
N PRO A 408 23.76 20.95 26.89
CA PRO A 408 24.49 19.68 26.85
C PRO A 408 24.07 18.71 27.96
N ALA A 409 23.86 19.21 29.19
CA ALA A 409 23.44 18.39 30.32
C ALA A 409 22.00 17.84 30.16
N ALA A 410 21.10 18.62 29.57
CA ALA A 410 19.72 18.21 29.29
C ALA A 410 19.58 17.40 27.98
N SER A 411 20.63 17.30 27.17
CA SER A 411 20.56 16.73 25.82
C SER A 411 20.01 15.30 25.75
N PRO A 412 20.27 14.37 26.70
CA PRO A 412 19.67 13.03 26.65
C PRO A 412 18.14 13.05 26.74
N GLY A 413 17.60 13.94 27.58
CA GLY A 413 16.15 14.12 27.72
C GLY A 413 15.53 14.79 26.50
N ILE A 414 16.18 15.81 25.95
CA ILE A 414 15.73 16.50 24.71
C ILE A 414 15.71 15.51 23.54
N VAL A 415 16.77 14.73 23.34
CA VAL A 415 16.85 13.72 22.27
C VAL A 415 15.75 12.67 22.43
N THR A 416 15.46 12.25 23.65
CA THR A 416 14.33 11.33 23.92
C THR A 416 12.99 11.95 23.48
N GLY A 417 12.77 13.23 23.82
CA GLY A 417 11.59 13.98 23.38
C GLY A 417 11.46 14.08 21.86
N ILE A 418 12.57 14.30 21.17
CA ILE A 418 12.62 14.34 19.70
C ILE A 418 12.29 12.96 19.10
N ILE A 419 12.81 11.87 19.67
CA ILE A 419 12.49 10.50 19.21
C ILE A 419 11.00 10.20 19.37
N LEU A 420 10.38 10.61 20.48
CA LEU A 420 8.93 10.48 20.68
C LEU A 420 8.14 11.30 19.66
N ALA A 421 8.59 12.52 19.35
CA ALA A 421 8.00 13.37 18.32
C ALA A 421 8.10 12.73 16.91
N ILE A 422 9.23 12.10 16.58
CA ILE A 422 9.40 11.34 15.33
C ILE A 422 8.42 10.17 15.26
N GLY A 423 8.32 9.38 16.34
CA GLY A 423 7.39 8.25 16.41
C GLY A 423 5.95 8.68 16.18
N ARG A 424 5.54 9.82 16.78
CA ARG A 424 4.24 10.43 16.51
C ARG A 424 4.12 10.86 15.06
N ALA A 425 5.07 11.64 14.54
CA ALA A 425 5.05 12.15 13.17
C ALA A 425 4.90 11.05 12.10
N VAL A 426 5.63 9.94 12.25
CA VAL A 426 5.57 8.79 11.33
C VAL A 426 4.24 8.03 11.44
N GLY A 427 3.62 8.03 12.62
CA GLY A 427 2.37 7.31 12.89
C GLY A 427 1.10 8.07 12.53
N GLU A 428 1.19 9.34 12.14
CA GLU A 428 0.02 10.15 11.78
C GLU A 428 -0.41 9.95 10.33
N THR A 429 -1.74 9.95 10.10
CA THR A 429 -2.34 9.77 8.76
C THR A 429 -3.18 10.95 8.28
N ALA A 430 -3.52 11.89 9.17
CA ALA A 430 -4.39 13.03 8.87
C ALA A 430 -3.68 14.30 8.36
N PRO A 431 -2.51 14.71 8.91
CA PRO A 431 -1.81 15.95 8.52
C PRO A 431 -1.16 15.96 7.14
#